data_AF-A0AAN8J5C7-F1
#
_entry.id   AF-A0AAN8J5C7-F1
#
_cell.length_a   1.000
_cell.length_b   1.000
_cell.length_c   1.000
_cell.angle_alpha   90.00
_cell.angle_beta   90.00
_cell.angle_gamma   90.00
#
_symmetry.space_group_name_H-M   'P 1'
#
loop_
_entity.id
_entity.type
_entity.pdbx_description
1 polymer ?
#
loop_
_entity_poly.entity_id
_entity_poly.type
_entity_poly.pdbx_seq_one_letter_code
_entity_poly.pdbx_strand_id
1 'polypeptide(L)'
;MTHGELKIVNGELTDFVDNCDPNHHNSCGSDKCCVKESLTYTPETAVGPMPRYRVSCQPLGIKGKSCFVSKKSLEVCPCAKNMFCVPGVLHFLGTCYPK
;
A
#
# COMPACT_ATOMS: atom_id res chain seq x y z
N MET A 1 -5.26 17.02 10.98
CA MET A 1 -5.41 15.55 10.84
C MET A 1 -6.59 15.33 9.93
N THR A 2 -6.38 14.91 8.68
CA THR A 2 -7.48 14.49 7.81
C THR A 2 -7.95 13.13 8.31
N HIS A 3 -9.10 13.09 8.97
CA HIS A 3 -9.73 11.85 9.40
C HIS A 3 -10.25 11.12 8.14
N GLY A 4 -9.68 9.95 7.84
CA GLY A 4 -10.22 9.05 6.82
C GLY A 4 -11.57 8.47 7.24
N GLU A 5 -12.30 7.90 6.28
CA GLU A 5 -13.58 7.25 6.54
C GLU A 5 -13.33 5.82 7.06
N LEU A 6 -13.67 5.55 8.32
CA LEU A 6 -13.48 4.25 8.96
C LEU A 6 -14.67 3.33 8.62
N LYS A 7 -14.41 2.18 7.98
CA LYS A 7 -15.44 1.19 7.60
C LYS A 7 -15.03 -0.22 8.00
N ILE A 8 -16.01 -1.07 8.29
CA ILE A 8 -15.79 -2.52 8.41
C ILE A 8 -16.04 -3.13 7.02
N VAL A 9 -15.02 -3.75 6.45
CA VAL A 9 -15.08 -4.42 5.14
C VAL A 9 -14.64 -5.87 5.34
N ASN A 10 -15.51 -6.84 5.06
CA ASN A 10 -15.23 -8.27 5.24
C ASN A 10 -14.72 -8.66 6.65
N GLY A 11 -15.19 -7.96 7.70
CA GLY A 11 -14.75 -8.19 9.08
C GLY A 11 -13.42 -7.49 9.45
N GLU A 12 -12.84 -6.72 8.53
CA GLU A 12 -11.62 -5.96 8.72
C GLU A 12 -11.93 -4.48 8.95
N LEU A 13 -11.25 -3.84 9.90
CA LEU A 13 -11.41 -2.40 10.14
C LEU A 13 -10.52 -1.63 9.15
N THR A 14 -11.10 -0.93 8.18
CA THR A 14 -10.35 -0.22 7.14
C THR A 14 -10.57 1.28 7.24
N ASP A 15 -9.46 2.02 7.29
CA ASP A 15 -9.41 3.48 7.30
C ASP A 15 -9.14 3.99 5.87
N PHE A 16 -10.17 4.51 5.21
CA PHE A 16 -10.07 5.06 3.86
C PHE A 16 -9.68 6.52 3.91
N VAL A 17 -8.38 6.80 3.80
CA VAL A 17 -7.86 8.17 3.81
C VAL A 17 -8.05 8.85 2.45
N ASP A 18 -7.92 8.06 1.38
CA ASP A 18 -8.21 8.49 0.01
C ASP A 18 -9.25 7.55 -0.61
N ASN A 19 -10.11 8.09 -1.47
CA ASN A 19 -11.10 7.30 -2.19
C ASN A 19 -10.46 6.63 -3.41
N CYS A 20 -9.67 5.59 -3.17
CA CYS A 20 -9.02 4.79 -4.20
C CYS A 20 -9.42 3.32 -4.11
N ASP A 21 -9.42 2.62 -5.24
CA ASP A 21 -9.76 1.19 -5.30
C ASP A 21 -8.54 0.37 -4.88
N PRO A 22 -8.58 -0.33 -3.74
CA PRO A 22 -7.46 -1.10 -3.23
C PRO A 22 -7.10 -2.28 -4.15
N ASN A 23 -7.95 -2.68 -5.08
CA ASN A 23 -7.67 -3.75 -6.05
C ASN A 23 -6.99 -3.24 -7.33
N HIS A 24 -6.89 -1.91 -7.49
CA HIS A 24 -6.36 -1.28 -8.70
C HIS A 24 -5.34 -0.20 -8.33
N HIS A 25 -4.05 -0.48 -8.57
CA HIS A 25 -2.97 0.48 -8.35
C HIS A 25 -3.20 1.84 -9.02
N ASN A 26 -3.81 1.88 -10.21
CA ASN A 26 -3.91 3.11 -11.00
C ASN A 26 -5.11 4.00 -10.62
N SER A 27 -5.83 3.69 -9.54
CA SER A 27 -7.01 4.46 -9.11
C SER A 27 -6.67 5.85 -8.52
N CYS A 28 -5.39 6.14 -8.28
CA CYS A 28 -4.91 7.39 -7.67
C CYS A 28 -4.30 8.40 -8.66
N GLY A 29 -4.36 8.14 -9.97
CA GLY A 29 -3.69 8.95 -11.01
C GLY A 29 -2.37 8.37 -11.52
N SER A 30 -1.62 9.14 -12.30
CA SER A 30 -0.45 8.66 -13.04
C SER A 30 0.85 8.61 -12.23
N ASP A 31 0.94 9.36 -11.13
CA ASP A 31 2.13 9.54 -10.29
C ASP A 31 2.00 8.89 -8.90
N LYS A 32 0.84 8.28 -8.62
CA LYS A 32 0.50 7.63 -7.36
C LYS A 32 -0.09 6.25 -7.60
N CYS A 33 -0.09 5.43 -6.55
CA CYS A 33 -0.83 4.19 -6.53
C CYS A 33 -1.69 4.04 -5.28
N CYS A 34 -2.76 3.26 -5.38
CA CYS A 34 -3.55 2.88 -4.21
C CYS A 34 -2.86 1.74 -3.46
N VAL A 35 -2.63 1.95 -2.16
CA VAL A 35 -2.00 0.97 -1.26
C VAL A 35 -2.98 0.62 -0.14
N LYS A 36 -3.08 -0.68 0.18
CA LYS A 36 -3.74 -1.19 1.38
C LYS A 36 -2.66 -1.63 2.37
N GLU A 37 -2.35 -0.76 3.33
CA GLU A 37 -1.33 -1.00 4.37
C GLU A 37 -1.95 -1.73 5.56
N SER A 38 -1.32 -2.82 6.00
CA SER A 38 -1.68 -3.53 7.23
C SER A 38 -1.17 -2.77 8.45
N LEU A 39 -2.07 -2.44 9.37
CA LEU A 39 -1.76 -1.78 10.63
C LEU A 39 -1.91 -2.77 11.79
N THR A 40 -0.91 -2.82 12.67
CA THR A 40 -1.07 -3.52 13.95
C THR A 40 -2.00 -2.68 14.82
N TYR A 41 -3.18 -3.20 15.12
CA TYR A 41 -4.16 -2.54 15.98
C TYR A 41 -4.72 -3.52 17.00
N THR A 42 -4.60 -3.14 18.27
CA THR A 42 -5.29 -3.80 19.38
C THR A 42 -6.22 -2.75 19.99
N PRO A 43 -7.53 -2.80 19.70
CA PRO A 43 -8.48 -1.90 20.33
C PRO A 43 -8.51 -2.16 21.84
N GLU A 44 -8.57 -1.11 22.66
CA GLU A 44 -8.64 -1.23 24.13
C GLU A 44 -9.88 -2.00 24.61
N THR A 45 -10.93 -2.04 23.78
CA THR A 45 -12.23 -2.65 24.09
C THR A 45 -12.47 -4.00 23.40
N ALA A 46 -11.53 -4.51 22.61
CA ALA A 46 -11.76 -5.73 21.84
C ALA A 46 -11.24 -6.99 22.53
N VAL A 47 -11.98 -8.08 22.39
CA VAL A 47 -11.57 -9.43 22.80
C VAL A 47 -10.58 -9.97 21.73
N GLY A 48 -9.38 -9.40 21.69
CA GLY A 48 -8.28 -9.84 20.83
C GLY A 48 -7.88 -8.85 19.72
N PRO A 49 -6.77 -9.14 19.01
CA PRO A 49 -6.27 -8.30 17.93
C PRO A 49 -7.26 -8.32 16.75
N MET A 50 -7.69 -7.14 16.29
CA MET A 50 -8.51 -6.99 15.10
C MET A 50 -7.64 -6.48 13.96
N PRO A 51 -7.63 -7.14 12.78
CA PRO A 51 -6.87 -6.64 11.64
C PRO A 51 -7.41 -5.28 11.22
N ARG A 52 -6.51 -4.28 11.21
CA ARG A 52 -6.79 -2.93 10.75
C ARG A 52 -5.98 -2.65 9.51
N TYR A 53 -6.59 -1.99 8.54
CA TYR A 53 -5.93 -1.57 7.33
C TYR A 53 -6.11 -0.07 7.11
N ARG A 54 -5.19 0.51 6.35
CA ARG A 54 -5.32 1.85 5.82
C ARG A 54 -5.24 1.80 4.30
N VAL A 55 -6.24 2.38 3.65
CA VAL A 55 -6.24 2.55 2.19
C VAL A 55 -5.92 4.00 1.88
N SER A 56 -4.87 4.22 1.09
CA SER A 56 -4.44 5.57 0.72
C SER A 56 -3.69 5.60 -0.61
N CYS A 57 -3.66 6.78 -1.22
CA CYS A 57 -2.88 7.05 -2.42
C CYS A 57 -1.44 7.41 -2.04
N GLN A 58 -0.50 6.55 -2.38
CA GLN A 58 0.93 6.74 -2.12
C GLN A 58 1.67 7.09 -3.42
N PRO A 59 2.75 7.89 -3.37
CA PRO A 59 3.57 8.17 -4.55
C PRO A 59 4.23 6.89 -5.10
N LEU A 60 4.43 6.84 -6.41
CA LEU A 60 5.18 5.76 -7.04
C LEU A 60 6.62 5.66 -6.48
N GLY A 61 7.18 4.46 -6.50
CA GLY A 61 8.53 4.19 -6.01
C GLY A 61 9.59 4.96 -6.80
N ILE A 62 10.40 5.74 -6.09
CA ILE A 62 11.58 6.44 -6.62
C ILE A 62 12.88 5.72 -6.23
N LYS A 63 14.06 6.20 -6.70
CA LYS A 63 15.36 5.60 -6.40
C LYS A 63 15.51 5.30 -4.89
N GLY A 64 15.83 4.06 -4.55
CA GLY A 64 16.03 3.61 -3.17
C GLY A 64 14.75 3.21 -2.43
N LYS A 65 13.55 3.41 -3.00
CA LYS A 65 12.31 2.88 -2.43
C LYS A 65 12.18 1.39 -2.72
N SER A 66 11.60 0.67 -1.76
CA SER A 66 11.24 -0.73 -1.93
C SER A 66 10.19 -0.90 -3.03
N CYS A 67 10.21 -2.03 -3.69
CA CYS A 67 9.23 -2.43 -4.70
C CYS A 67 9.02 -3.94 -4.63
N PHE A 68 7.82 -4.42 -4.94
CA PHE A 68 7.63 -5.84 -5.21
C PHE A 68 8.01 -6.16 -6.65
N VAL A 69 8.74 -7.26 -6.82
CA VAL A 69 9.06 -7.79 -8.16
C VAL A 69 7.78 -8.24 -8.87
N SER A 70 6.79 -8.71 -8.10
CA SER A 70 5.44 -8.98 -8.57
C SER A 70 4.58 -7.71 -8.56
N LYS A 71 3.98 -7.38 -9.71
CA LYS A 71 3.04 -6.25 -9.85
C LYS A 71 1.68 -6.47 -9.18
N LYS A 72 1.42 -7.66 -8.64
CA LYS A 72 0.14 -8.01 -7.99
C LYS A 72 0.08 -7.64 -6.50
N SER A 73 1.21 -7.27 -5.89
CA SER A 73 1.21 -6.87 -4.48
C SER A 73 0.72 -5.43 -4.34
N LEU A 74 -0.29 -5.24 -3.47
CA LEU A 74 -0.97 -3.96 -3.22
C LEU A 74 -0.41 -3.23 -1.98
N GLU A 75 0.62 -3.78 -1.34
CA GLU A 75 1.21 -3.25 -0.11
C GLU A 75 2.28 -2.18 -0.37
N VAL A 76 2.84 -2.14 -1.58
CA VAL A 76 3.88 -1.16 -1.96
C VAL A 76 3.65 -0.71 -3.40
N CYS A 77 3.77 0.60 -3.64
CA CYS A 77 3.65 1.12 -4.99
C CYS A 77 4.75 0.60 -5.93
N PRO A 78 4.41 0.35 -7.20
CA PRO A 78 5.42 0.01 -8.20
C PRO A 78 6.38 1.18 -8.43
N CYS A 79 7.56 0.89 -8.99
CA CYS A 79 8.50 1.92 -9.39
C CYS A 79 7.91 2.82 -10.49
N ALA A 80 8.31 4.09 -10.50
CA ALA A 80 7.92 5.04 -11.53
C ALA A 80 8.33 4.60 -12.95
N LYS A 81 7.68 5.16 -13.98
CA LYS A 81 7.82 4.77 -15.41
C LYS A 81 9.28 4.66 -15.92
N ASN A 82 10.19 5.46 -15.38
CA ASN A 82 11.60 5.51 -15.76
C ASN A 82 12.53 4.82 -14.75
N MET A 83 12.00 3.83 -14.02
CA MET A 83 12.76 3.04 -13.07
C MET A 83 12.56 1.53 -13.27
N PHE A 84 13.54 0.74 -12.84
CA PHE A 84 13.46 -0.71 -12.72
C PHE A 84 13.40 -1.12 -11.25
N CYS A 85 12.62 -2.16 -10.95
CA CYS A 85 12.69 -2.84 -9.66
C CYS A 85 13.80 -3.89 -9.73
N VAL A 86 14.91 -3.64 -9.03
CA VAL A 86 16.03 -4.59 -8.95
C VAL A 86 15.78 -5.53 -7.76
N PRO A 87 15.64 -6.84 -7.97
CA PRO A 87 15.41 -7.80 -6.88
C PRO A 87 16.53 -7.75 -5.85
N GLY A 88 16.18 -7.80 -4.56
CA GLY A 88 17.12 -7.95 -3.46
C GLY A 88 17.38 -9.42 -3.13
N VAL A 89 17.98 -9.65 -1.95
CA VAL A 89 18.23 -11.01 -1.41
C VAL A 89 16.93 -11.80 -1.25
N LEU A 90 15.85 -11.10 -0.87
CA LEU A 90 14.50 -11.66 -0.86
C LEU A 90 13.91 -11.48 -2.27
N HIS A 91 13.94 -12.53 -3.10
CA HIS A 91 13.55 -12.47 -4.54
C HIS A 91 12.19 -11.83 -4.87
N PHE A 92 11.28 -11.70 -3.90
CA PHE A 92 9.97 -11.06 -4.06
C PHE A 92 9.99 -9.54 -3.79
N LEU A 93 10.99 -9.05 -3.06
CA LEU A 93 11.22 -7.64 -2.76
C LEU A 93 12.47 -7.14 -3.48
N GLY A 94 12.39 -5.91 -3.96
CA GLY A 94 13.47 -5.23 -4.64
C GLY A 94 13.56 -3.78 -4.25
N THR A 95 14.44 -3.07 -4.93
CA THR A 95 14.62 -1.63 -4.79
C THR A 95 14.53 -0.96 -6.15
N CYS A 96 13.88 0.20 -6.21
CA CYS A 96 13.77 0.98 -7.44
C CYS A 96 15.11 1.65 -7.77
N TYR A 97 15.54 1.51 -9.03
CA TYR A 97 16.70 2.18 -9.61
C TYR A 97 16.32 2.86 -10.92
N PRO A 98 16.99 3.95 -11.33
CA PRO A 98 16.84 4.51 -12.67
C PRO A 98 17.06 3.43 -13.75
N LYS A 99 16.28 3.52 -14.83
CA LYS A 99 16.52 2.69 -16.01
C LYS A 99 17.88 2.96 -16.65
#